data_AF-A0A537R8R6-F1
#
_entry.id   AF-A0A537R8R6-F1
#
_cell.length_a   1.000
_cell.length_b   1.000
_cell.length_c   1.000
_cell.angle_alpha   90.00
_cell.angle_beta   90.00
_cell.angle_gamma   90.00
#
_symmetry.space_group_name_H-M   'P 1'
#
loop_
_entity.id
_entity.type
_entity.pdbx_description
1 polymer ?
#
loop_
_entity_poly.entity_id
_entity_poly.type
_entity_poly.pdbx_seq_one_letter_code
_entity_poly.pdbx_strand_id
1 'polypeptide(L)'
;MAFSILLFFLALNGPAAACAVPEGFARLATPEAEIAYRWEPDRLEVGQFFAAEVIACRAPGPEAVREVVLDAQMPAHGHGMNYRPTATQLAQDRFRITGLMLHMAGRWRLTFDLVQGDRRTRLSRDVDLKPSRLWPAAWPLPPPARA
;
A
#
# COMPACT_ATOMS: atom_id res chain seq x y z
N MET A 1 47.44 -33.50 28.18
CA MET A 1 47.23 -32.24 27.43
C MET A 1 45.94 -32.41 26.64
N ALA A 2 44.85 -31.74 27.05
CA ALA A 2 43.56 -31.82 26.37
C ALA A 2 43.23 -30.45 25.79
N PHE A 3 43.16 -30.34 24.47
CA PHE A 3 42.77 -29.12 23.76
C PHE A 3 41.26 -29.14 23.58
N SER A 4 40.54 -28.34 24.37
CA SER A 4 39.13 -28.04 24.11
C SER A 4 39.02 -27.12 22.89
N ILE A 5 38.45 -27.63 21.80
CA ILE A 5 38.11 -26.83 20.62
C ILE A 5 36.77 -26.14 20.90
N LEU A 6 36.83 -24.83 21.14
CA LEU A 6 35.65 -23.97 21.27
C LEU A 6 35.09 -23.73 19.86
N LEU A 7 34.02 -24.42 19.48
CA LEU A 7 33.31 -24.20 18.23
C LEU A 7 32.51 -22.90 18.31
N PHE A 8 33.06 -21.83 17.73
CA PHE A 8 32.36 -20.56 17.50
C PHE A 8 31.36 -20.74 16.35
N PHE A 9 30.06 -20.88 16.67
CA PHE A 9 29.01 -20.79 15.66
C PHE A 9 28.89 -19.34 15.19
N LEU A 10 29.54 -18.99 14.07
CA LEU A 10 29.21 -17.76 13.35
C LEU A 10 27.81 -17.90 12.75
N ALA A 11 26.83 -17.21 13.33
CA ALA A 11 25.53 -17.00 12.71
C ALA A 11 25.71 -16.13 11.46
N LEU A 12 25.71 -16.77 10.29
CA LEU A 12 25.62 -16.10 8.98
C LEU A 12 24.27 -15.37 8.92
N ASN A 13 24.28 -14.09 9.27
CA ASN A 13 23.17 -13.17 9.01
C ASN A 13 23.20 -12.83 7.52
N GLY A 14 22.69 -13.73 6.69
CA GLY A 14 22.41 -13.41 5.29
C GLY A 14 21.35 -12.30 5.24
N PRO A 15 21.53 -11.22 4.45
CA PRO A 15 20.45 -10.29 4.21
C PRO A 15 19.21 -11.07 3.76
N ALA A 16 18.10 -10.91 4.49
CA ALA A 16 16.81 -11.42 4.07
C ALA A 16 16.61 -10.99 2.61
N ALA A 17 16.50 -11.97 1.71
CA ALA A 17 16.44 -11.69 0.28
C ALA A 17 15.32 -10.69 0.03
N ALA A 18 15.69 -9.46 -0.35
CA ALA A 18 14.72 -8.47 -0.78
C ALA A 18 13.96 -9.07 -1.96
N CYS A 19 12.62 -9.07 -1.89
CA CYS A 19 11.79 -9.58 -2.97
C CYS A 19 12.22 -8.97 -4.33
N ALA A 20 12.16 -9.78 -5.39
CA ALA A 20 12.30 -9.28 -6.74
C ALA A 20 11.05 -8.43 -7.06
N VAL A 21 11.25 -7.12 -7.25
CA VAL A 21 10.16 -6.19 -7.54
C VAL A 21 10.05 -6.00 -9.04
N PRO A 22 8.91 -6.35 -9.66
CA PRO A 22 8.72 -6.14 -11.10
C PRO A 22 8.74 -4.66 -11.46
N GLU A 23 9.04 -4.36 -12.73
CA GLU A 23 8.92 -3.01 -13.26
C GLU A 23 7.50 -2.43 -13.06
N GLY A 24 7.42 -1.14 -12.77
CA GLY A 24 6.16 -0.44 -12.51
C GLY A 24 5.60 -0.57 -11.08
N PHE A 25 6.25 -1.37 -10.21
CA PHE A 25 5.90 -1.43 -8.79
C PHE A 25 6.67 -0.40 -7.99
N ALA A 26 5.97 0.36 -7.16
CA ALA A 26 6.54 1.21 -6.13
C ALA A 26 6.89 0.39 -4.89
N ARG A 27 8.03 0.71 -4.23
CA ARG A 27 8.39 0.14 -2.92
C ARG A 27 7.90 1.02 -1.77
N LEU A 28 7.51 0.39 -0.67
CA LEU A 28 7.21 1.01 0.62
C LEU A 28 7.77 0.14 1.73
N ALA A 29 8.61 0.71 2.58
CA ALA A 29 9.30 0.00 3.66
C ALA A 29 9.22 0.77 4.98
N THR A 30 9.12 0.00 6.07
CA THR A 30 9.42 0.39 7.45
C THR A 30 10.57 -0.51 7.96
N PRO A 31 11.11 -0.28 9.17
CA PRO A 31 12.06 -1.21 9.76
C PRO A 31 11.51 -2.65 9.86
N GLU A 32 10.21 -2.80 10.12
CA GLU A 32 9.57 -4.09 10.38
C GLU A 32 9.09 -4.80 9.12
N ALA A 33 8.66 -4.05 8.10
CA ALA A 33 8.02 -4.62 6.92
C ALA A 33 8.39 -3.89 5.62
N GLU A 34 8.22 -4.58 4.50
CA GLU A 34 8.40 -4.04 3.17
C GLU A 34 7.37 -4.64 2.23
N ILE A 35 6.79 -3.79 1.39
CA ILE A 35 5.93 -4.20 0.28
C ILE A 35 6.40 -3.56 -1.01
N ALA A 36 6.03 -4.20 -2.11
CA ALA A 36 5.98 -3.57 -3.41
C ALA A 36 4.53 -3.53 -3.89
N TYR A 37 4.10 -2.45 -4.52
CA TYR A 37 2.73 -2.36 -5.02
C TYR A 37 2.64 -1.54 -6.31
N ARG A 38 1.58 -1.78 -7.08
CA ARG A 38 1.19 -0.93 -8.21
C ARG A 38 -0.32 -0.71 -8.23
N TRP A 39 -0.74 0.34 -8.92
CA TRP A 39 -2.13 0.63 -9.19
C TRP A 39 -2.53 0.10 -10.57
N GLU A 40 -3.81 -0.24 -10.71
CA GLU A 40 -4.42 -0.52 -12.00
C GLU A 40 -5.77 0.22 -12.07
N PRO A 41 -5.92 1.23 -12.95
CA PRO A 41 -4.88 1.81 -13.81
C PRO A 41 -3.72 2.43 -13.02
N ASP A 42 -2.57 2.62 -13.66
CA ASP A 42 -1.32 3.15 -13.06
C ASP A 42 -1.46 4.59 -12.52
N ARG A 43 -2.43 5.33 -13.06
CA ARG A 43 -2.84 6.66 -12.61
C ARG A 43 -4.16 6.59 -11.84
N LEU A 44 -4.13 7.04 -10.59
CA LEU A 44 -5.33 7.25 -9.78
C LEU A 44 -6.06 8.51 -10.23
N GLU A 45 -7.39 8.41 -10.35
CA GLU A 45 -8.28 9.50 -10.74
C GLU A 45 -9.42 9.63 -9.71
N VAL A 46 -9.89 10.87 -9.49
CA VAL A 46 -10.98 11.15 -8.53
C VAL A 46 -12.25 10.44 -8.96
N GLY A 47 -12.86 9.71 -8.03
CA GLY A 47 -14.16 9.05 -8.23
C GLY A 47 -14.11 7.85 -9.18
N GLN A 48 -12.91 7.39 -9.56
CA GLN A 48 -12.74 6.19 -10.40
C GLN A 48 -12.33 5.00 -9.54
N PHE A 49 -12.91 3.85 -9.84
CA PHE A 49 -12.47 2.60 -9.23
C PHE A 49 -11.08 2.23 -9.74
N PHE A 50 -10.27 1.71 -8.83
CA PHE A 50 -8.97 1.14 -9.14
C PHE A 50 -8.74 -0.15 -8.36
N ALA A 51 -7.73 -0.89 -8.80
CA ALA A 51 -7.19 -2.04 -8.10
C ALA A 51 -5.75 -1.74 -7.65
N ALA A 52 -5.32 -2.46 -6.62
CA ALA A 52 -3.94 -2.51 -6.19
C ALA A 52 -3.43 -3.94 -6.34
N GLU A 53 -2.23 -4.09 -6.88
CA GLU A 53 -1.49 -5.33 -6.75
C GLU A 53 -0.36 -5.12 -5.75
N VAL A 54 -0.25 -6.02 -4.78
CA VAL A 54 0.69 -5.91 -3.65
C VAL A 54 1.49 -7.19 -3.53
N ILE A 55 2.80 -7.04 -3.35
CA ILE A 55 3.76 -8.09 -3.03
C ILE A 55 4.28 -7.84 -1.62
N ALA A 56 4.06 -8.78 -0.71
CA ALA A 56 4.57 -8.73 0.66
C ALA A 56 6.03 -9.23 0.69
N CYS A 57 6.97 -8.29 0.68
CA CYS A 57 8.39 -8.57 0.53
C CYS A 57 9.08 -8.95 1.84
N ARG A 58 8.71 -8.26 2.91
CA ARG A 58 9.15 -8.55 4.27
C ARG A 58 7.98 -8.30 5.19
N ALA A 59 7.67 -9.28 6.01
CA ALA A 59 6.87 -9.13 7.21
C ALA A 59 7.70 -9.66 8.37
N PRO A 60 7.50 -9.15 9.58
CA PRO A 60 8.21 -9.70 10.73
C PRO A 60 7.79 -11.17 10.94
N GLY A 61 8.55 -12.02 11.65
CA GLY A 61 8.13 -13.39 12.02
C GLY A 61 8.14 -14.46 10.90
N PRO A 62 7.94 -15.75 11.25
CA PRO A 62 8.18 -16.88 10.34
C PRO A 62 6.98 -17.27 9.45
N GLU A 63 5.76 -16.83 9.79
CA GLU A 63 4.55 -17.19 9.06
C GLU A 63 4.42 -16.41 7.75
N ALA A 64 3.66 -16.93 6.78
CA ALA A 64 3.34 -16.18 5.58
C ALA A 64 2.30 -15.08 5.86
N VAL A 65 2.37 -13.98 5.11
CA VAL A 65 1.26 -13.02 5.07
C VAL A 65 0.07 -13.71 4.44
N ARG A 66 -1.07 -13.75 5.13
CA ARG A 66 -2.29 -14.42 4.68
C ARG A 66 -3.31 -13.46 4.08
N GLU A 67 -3.22 -12.18 4.41
CA GLU A 67 -4.13 -11.14 3.95
C GLU A 67 -3.44 -9.78 3.94
N VAL A 68 -3.81 -8.94 2.97
CA VAL A 68 -3.46 -7.52 2.94
C VAL A 68 -4.74 -6.71 2.99
N VAL A 69 -4.91 -5.92 4.04
CA VAL A 69 -6.01 -4.95 4.12
C VAL A 69 -5.49 -3.59 3.68
N LEU A 70 -6.07 -3.08 2.59
CA LEU A 70 -5.79 -1.73 2.10
C LEU A 70 -6.95 -0.82 2.44
N ASP A 71 -6.66 0.27 3.15
CA ASP A 71 -7.61 1.33 3.51
C ASP A 71 -7.07 2.70 3.08
N ALA A 72 -7.94 3.70 2.99
CA ALA A 72 -7.58 5.07 2.71
C ALA A 72 -8.39 6.06 3.55
N GLN A 73 -7.69 7.06 4.09
CA GLN A 73 -8.29 8.16 4.85
C GLN A 73 -7.90 9.50 4.22
N MET A 74 -8.77 10.49 4.33
CA MET A 74 -8.48 11.87 3.95
C MET A 74 -8.41 12.72 5.22
N PRO A 75 -7.21 12.94 5.81
CA PRO A 75 -7.09 13.60 7.11
C PRO A 75 -7.71 15.00 7.15
N ALA A 76 -7.59 15.76 6.05
CA ALA A 76 -8.12 17.13 5.97
C ALA A 76 -9.66 17.20 6.11
N HIS A 77 -10.36 16.11 5.80
CA HIS A 77 -11.82 16.05 5.79
C HIS A 77 -12.38 15.00 6.77
N GLY A 78 -11.53 14.31 7.53
CA GLY A 78 -11.93 13.42 8.61
C GLY A 78 -12.75 12.19 8.18
N HIS A 79 -12.67 11.76 6.92
CA HIS A 79 -13.40 10.58 6.44
C HIS A 79 -12.47 9.57 5.74
N GLY A 80 -12.98 8.34 5.59
CA GLY A 80 -12.33 7.25 4.87
C GLY A 80 -12.85 7.09 3.43
N MET A 81 -12.63 5.90 2.87
CA MET A 81 -13.32 5.45 1.65
C MET A 81 -14.78 5.09 1.94
N ASN A 82 -15.66 5.33 0.96
CA ASN A 82 -17.07 4.92 1.02
C ASN A 82 -17.29 3.47 0.57
N TYR A 83 -16.27 2.86 -0.01
CA TYR A 83 -16.32 1.50 -0.54
C TYR A 83 -15.46 0.58 0.31
N ARG A 84 -15.90 -0.67 0.43
CA ARG A 84 -15.16 -1.73 1.14
C ARG A 84 -14.34 -2.53 0.13
N PRO A 85 -13.01 -2.46 0.15
CA PRO A 85 -12.17 -3.21 -0.77
C PRO A 85 -12.24 -4.72 -0.50
N THR A 86 -12.01 -5.51 -1.54
CA THR A 86 -11.89 -6.97 -1.44
C THR A 86 -10.48 -7.38 -1.85
N ALA A 87 -9.79 -8.10 -0.95
CA ALA A 87 -8.47 -8.66 -1.21
C ALA A 87 -8.57 -10.12 -1.67
N THR A 88 -7.89 -10.46 -2.75
CA THR A 88 -7.73 -11.82 -3.27
C THR A 88 -6.26 -12.19 -3.29
N GLN A 89 -5.89 -13.33 -2.72
CA GLN A 89 -4.53 -13.84 -2.79
C GLN A 89 -4.28 -14.47 -4.17
N LEU A 90 -3.30 -13.95 -4.90
CA LEU A 90 -2.88 -14.44 -6.23
C LEU A 90 -1.76 -15.48 -6.13
N ALA A 91 -0.88 -15.34 -5.15
CA ALA A 91 0.19 -16.26 -4.80
C ALA A 91 0.55 -16.09 -3.31
N GLN A 92 1.47 -16.89 -2.78
CA GLN A 92 1.84 -16.89 -1.36
C GLN A 92 2.12 -15.49 -0.79
N ASP A 93 2.78 -14.62 -1.55
CA ASP A 93 3.16 -13.26 -1.17
C ASP A 93 2.47 -12.16 -2.00
N ARG A 94 1.58 -12.53 -2.94
CA ARG A 94 1.00 -11.60 -3.92
C ARG A 94 -0.51 -11.51 -3.78
N PHE A 95 -1.03 -10.29 -3.76
CA PHE A 95 -2.44 -9.99 -3.52
C PHE A 95 -2.96 -8.99 -4.55
N ARG A 96 -4.21 -9.16 -4.97
CA ARG A 96 -4.97 -8.16 -5.72
C ARG A 96 -6.08 -7.63 -4.84
N ILE A 97 -6.10 -6.32 -4.62
CA ILE A 97 -7.16 -5.62 -3.89
C ILE A 97 -7.99 -4.83 -4.90
N THR A 98 -9.31 -5.02 -4.89
CA THR A 98 -10.25 -4.38 -5.81
C THR A 98 -11.34 -3.63 -5.03
N GLY A 99 -12.10 -2.77 -5.73
CA GLY A 99 -13.18 -1.98 -5.11
C GLY A 99 -12.69 -0.73 -4.37
N LEU A 100 -11.47 -0.27 -4.67
CA LEU A 100 -10.92 0.96 -4.10
C LEU A 100 -11.41 2.17 -4.90
N MET A 101 -11.79 3.26 -4.23
CA MET A 101 -12.16 4.52 -4.87
C MET A 101 -11.87 5.70 -3.93
N LEU A 102 -11.19 6.72 -4.45
CA LEU A 102 -10.92 7.98 -3.73
C LEU A 102 -11.89 9.07 -4.24
N HIS A 103 -12.85 9.49 -3.43
CA HIS A 103 -13.98 10.32 -3.91
C HIS A 103 -13.70 11.82 -4.02
N MET A 104 -12.58 12.32 -3.51
CA MET A 104 -12.23 13.75 -3.59
C MET A 104 -10.77 13.95 -3.95
N ALA A 105 -10.48 15.05 -4.64
CA ALA A 105 -9.12 15.54 -4.84
C ALA A 105 -8.52 15.99 -3.50
N GLY A 106 -7.19 15.93 -3.39
CA GLY A 106 -6.46 16.31 -2.20
C GLY A 106 -5.61 15.17 -1.65
N ARG A 107 -5.13 15.34 -0.41
CA ARG A 107 -4.25 14.39 0.26
C ARG A 107 -5.03 13.24 0.85
N TRP A 108 -4.67 12.02 0.45
CA TRP A 108 -5.12 10.77 1.03
C TRP A 108 -3.96 10.05 1.69
N ARG A 109 -4.20 9.43 2.84
CA ARG A 109 -3.30 8.47 3.47
C ARG A 109 -3.80 7.06 3.17
N LEU A 110 -3.00 6.33 2.41
CA LEU A 110 -3.19 4.91 2.15
C LEU A 110 -2.50 4.11 3.25
N THR A 111 -3.16 3.06 3.71
CA THR A 111 -2.67 2.20 4.77
C THR A 111 -2.75 0.75 4.33
N PHE A 112 -1.62 0.06 4.38
CA PHE A 112 -1.49 -1.36 4.08
C PHE A 112 -1.23 -2.10 5.38
N ASP A 113 -2.17 -2.94 5.79
CA ASP A 113 -2.03 -3.81 6.93
C ASP A 113 -1.75 -5.23 6.45
N LEU A 114 -0.53 -5.70 6.71
CA LEU A 114 -0.13 -7.09 6.48
C LEU A 114 -0.60 -7.93 7.66
N VAL A 115 -1.41 -8.94 7.38
CA VAL A 115 -1.90 -9.89 8.39
C VAL A 115 -1.08 -11.17 8.29
N GLN A 116 -0.42 -11.52 9.38
CA GLN A 116 0.41 -12.71 9.52
C GLN A 116 0.10 -13.36 10.87
N GLY A 117 -0.56 -14.53 10.85
CA GLY A 117 -1.14 -15.13 12.05
C GLY A 117 -2.12 -14.18 12.73
N ASP A 118 -1.83 -13.90 14.00
CA ASP A 118 -2.53 -12.93 14.85
C ASP A 118 -1.94 -11.52 14.79
N ARG A 119 -0.82 -11.34 14.09
CA ARG A 119 -0.15 -10.04 13.99
C ARG A 119 -0.64 -9.25 12.78
N ARG A 120 -0.82 -7.95 13.01
CA ARG A 120 -1.03 -6.94 11.99
C ARG A 120 0.16 -5.97 11.96
N THR A 121 0.79 -5.81 10.80
CA THR A 121 1.88 -4.86 10.60
C THR A 121 1.48 -3.81 9.57
N ARG A 122 1.62 -2.53 9.93
CA ARG A 122 1.09 -1.41 9.17
C ARG A 122 2.19 -0.67 8.41
N LEU A 123 1.95 -0.43 7.13
CA LEU A 123 2.68 0.55 6.32
C LEU A 123 1.72 1.65 5.86
N SER A 124 2.21 2.87 5.66
CA SER A 124 1.36 3.96 5.16
C SER A 124 2.10 4.86 4.20
N ARG A 125 1.36 5.42 3.24
CA ARG A 125 1.85 6.41 2.28
C ARG A 125 0.78 7.46 2.02
N ASP A 126 1.21 8.72 2.00
CA ASP A 126 0.37 9.80 1.51
C ASP A 126 0.43 9.85 -0.03
N VAL A 127 -0.72 10.07 -0.67
CA VAL A 127 -0.86 10.35 -2.09
C VAL A 127 -1.64 11.65 -2.28
N ASP A 128 -1.19 12.51 -3.19
CA ASP A 128 -1.90 13.75 -3.54
C ASP A 128 -2.67 13.54 -4.84
N LEU A 129 -4.00 13.39 -4.72
CA LEU A 129 -4.88 13.16 -5.85
C LEU A 129 -5.27 14.50 -6.50
N LYS A 130 -5.03 14.64 -7.81
CA LYS A 130 -5.41 15.83 -8.56
C LYS A 130 -6.88 15.72 -9.02
N PRO A 131 -7.61 16.83 -9.20
CA PRO A 131 -8.90 16.81 -9.85
C PRO A 131 -8.84 16.09 -11.19
N SER A 132 -9.87 15.32 -11.52
CA SER A 132 -9.90 14.57 -12.76
C SER A 132 -9.86 15.53 -13.96
N ARG A 133 -9.01 15.23 -14.95
CA ARG A 133 -8.90 16.06 -16.16
C ARG A 133 -10.14 15.97 -17.05
N LEU A 134 -11.01 15.00 -16.79
CA LEU A 134 -12.22 14.70 -17.57
C LEU A 134 -13.47 15.43 -17.03
N TRP A 135 -13.34 16.22 -15.96
CA TRP A 135 -14.35 17.20 -15.58
C TRP A 135 -14.14 18.47 -16.41
N PRO A 136 -15.17 19.07 -17.05
CA PRO A 136 -14.95 20.26 -17.84
C PRO A 136 -14.44 21.37 -16.91
N ALA A 137 -13.36 22.03 -17.32
CA ALA A 137 -12.82 23.25 -16.71
C ALA A 137 -13.79 24.45 -16.73
N ALA A 138 -15.09 24.21 -16.96
CA ALA A 138 -16.12 25.21 -17.13
C ALA A 138 -17.24 24.97 -16.12
N TRP A 139 -16.99 25.31 -14.85
CA TRP A 139 -18.07 25.85 -14.04
C TRP A 139 -18.30 27.28 -14.53
N PRO A 140 -19.52 27.68 -14.96
CA PRO A 140 -19.76 29.08 -15.27
C PRO A 140 -19.49 29.92 -14.02
N LEU A 141 -18.61 30.92 -14.14
CA LEU A 141 -18.43 31.92 -13.09
C LEU A 141 -19.81 32.47 -12.71
N PRO A 142 -20.13 32.65 -11.41
CA PRO A 142 -21.36 33.34 -11.04
C PRO A 142 -21.37 34.72 -11.73
N PRO A 143 -22.53 35.17 -12.25
CA PRO A 143 -22.61 36.49 -12.85
C PRO A 143 -22.12 37.55 -11.84
N PRO A 144 -21.44 38.61 -12.29
CA PRO A 144 -21.03 39.68 -11.38
C PRO A 144 -22.25 40.19 -10.62
N ALA A 145 -22.09 40.43 -9.32
CA ALA A 145 -23.13 41.04 -8.52
C ALA A 145 -23.55 42.34 -9.20
N ARG A 146 -24.85 42.49 -9.49
CA ARG A 146 -25.39 43.76 -10.00
C ARG A 146 -25.14 44.82 -8.93
N ALA A 147 -24.47 45.89 -9.33
CA ALA A 147 -24.33 47.11 -8.53
C ALA A 147 -25.68 47.81 -8.36
#